data_AF-A0A7Y2UCF7-F1
#
_entry.id   AF-A0A7Y2UCF7-F1
#
_cell.length_a   1.000
_cell.length_b   1.000
_cell.length_c   1.000
_cell.angle_alpha   90.00
_cell.angle_beta   90.00
_cell.angle_gamma   90.00
#
_symmetry.space_group_name_H-M   'P 1'
#
loop_
_entity.id
_entity.type
_entity.pdbx_description
1 polymer ?
#
loop_
_entity_poly.entity_id
_entity_poly.type
_entity_poly.pdbx_seq_one_letter_code
_entity_poly.pdbx_strand_id
1 'polypeptide(L)'
;MASILLAICVSTPATAQVEDRQAMMDLVIQVQQLQDEVRMLTGMLEEQTMELENLSNRQRDQYLDLDQRITALRNPAPPLTTTGAAMTSGASNTYEQAVPQVREEAPEVRPALDTPSSVTGIATPDTQARDMALSPEAEKAAYDMAFQSLKEMKYADAASQFQSFLRAYPNSEYADNAQYWLGESYY
;
A
#
# COMPACT_ATOMS: atom_id res chain seq x y z
N MET A 1 71.13 40.18 47.18
CA MET A 1 70.23 40.84 48.16
C MET A 1 69.23 41.69 47.37
N ALA A 2 67.94 41.59 47.70
CA ALA A 2 66.73 42.12 47.02
C ALA A 2 66.24 41.22 45.86
N SER A 3 65.30 40.29 46.00
CA SER A 3 63.99 40.20 46.68
C SER A 3 62.79 40.80 45.93
N ILE A 4 62.06 39.90 45.23
CA ILE A 4 60.59 39.65 45.28
C ILE A 4 59.62 40.79 44.83
N LEU A 5 58.78 40.53 43.80
CA LEU A 5 57.32 40.33 43.93
C LEU A 5 56.59 40.07 42.59
N LEU A 6 56.18 38.80 42.49
CA LEU A 6 55.01 38.24 41.84
C LEU A 6 53.77 39.18 41.80
N ALA A 7 53.16 39.32 40.63
CA ALA A 7 51.72 39.58 40.49
C ALA A 7 51.22 38.94 39.18
N ILE A 8 50.89 37.65 39.29
CA ILE A 8 50.10 36.91 38.30
C ILE A 8 48.64 37.28 38.53
N CYS A 9 47.99 37.93 37.55
CA CYS A 9 46.53 38.03 37.47
C CYS A 9 46.08 38.02 35.99
N VAL A 10 46.42 36.97 35.22
CA VAL A 10 45.61 36.62 34.04
C VAL A 10 44.52 35.67 34.54
N SER A 11 43.39 36.25 34.95
CA SER A 11 42.17 35.53 35.28
C SER A 11 41.22 35.66 34.09
N THR A 12 41.33 34.76 33.12
CA THR A 12 40.25 34.41 32.18
C THR A 12 40.68 33.12 31.48
N PRO A 13 39.96 32.02 31.72
CA PRO A 13 38.89 31.68 30.78
C PRO A 13 37.68 31.07 31.52
N ALA A 14 36.76 31.91 31.99
CA ALA A 14 35.47 31.42 32.49
C ALA A 14 34.42 31.31 31.36
N THR A 15 34.61 31.98 30.22
CA THR A 15 33.65 32.04 29.12
C THR A 15 33.69 30.78 28.23
N ALA A 16 34.87 30.20 27.97
CA ALA A 16 35.01 29.01 27.12
C ALA A 16 34.40 27.74 27.73
N GLN A 17 34.40 27.61 29.07
CA GLN A 17 33.85 26.43 29.77
C GLN A 17 32.32 26.50 29.93
N VAL A 18 31.71 27.70 29.79
CA VAL A 18 30.26 27.90 29.83
C VAL A 18 29.63 27.56 28.47
N GLU A 19 30.32 27.84 27.37
CA GLU A 19 29.88 27.53 26.01
C GLU A 19 29.83 26.00 25.75
N ASP A 20 30.85 25.27 26.22
CA ASP A 20 30.89 23.79 26.19
C ASP A 20 29.80 23.17 27.07
N ARG A 21 29.51 23.76 28.24
CA ARG A 21 28.42 23.31 29.12
C ARG A 21 27.04 23.57 28.52
N GLN A 22 26.86 24.67 27.79
CA GLN A 22 25.62 24.98 27.07
C GLN A 22 25.41 24.03 25.90
N ALA A 23 26.46 23.75 25.10
CA ALA A 23 26.40 22.76 24.03
C ALA A 23 26.10 21.34 24.56
N MET A 24 26.65 20.97 25.71
CA MET A 24 26.36 19.68 26.35
C MET A 24 24.92 19.60 26.88
N MET A 25 24.34 20.71 27.36
CA MET A 25 22.92 20.75 27.72
C MET A 25 22.00 20.64 26.50
N ASP A 26 22.37 21.29 25.39
CA ASP A 26 21.60 21.22 24.14
C ASP A 26 21.60 19.80 23.55
N LEU A 27 22.75 19.11 23.59
CA LEU A 27 22.85 17.70 23.19
C LEU A 27 21.97 16.79 24.07
N VAL A 28 21.93 17.02 25.38
CA VAL A 28 21.08 16.23 26.29
C VAL A 28 19.59 16.46 25.99
N ILE A 29 19.19 17.69 25.66
CA ILE A 29 17.81 18.00 25.25
C ILE A 29 17.49 17.30 23.93
N GLN A 30 18.40 17.35 22.95
CA GLN A 30 18.23 16.67 21.67
C GLN A 30 18.11 15.15 21.83
N VAL A 31 18.91 14.54 22.69
CA VAL A 31 18.85 13.11 22.99
C VAL A 31 17.53 12.73 23.71
N GLN A 32 16.99 13.61 24.55
CA GLN A 32 15.67 13.39 25.14
C GLN A 32 14.55 13.51 24.10
N GLN A 33 14.60 14.53 23.24
CA GLN A 33 13.65 14.70 22.16
C GLN A 33 13.63 13.50 21.21
N LEU A 34 14.79 13.00 20.81
CA LEU A 34 14.91 11.81 19.97
C LEU A 34 14.34 10.56 20.65
N GLN A 35 14.56 10.39 21.97
CA GLN A 35 13.98 9.26 22.70
C GLN A 35 12.45 9.31 22.76
N ASP A 36 11.88 10.50 22.92
CA ASP A 36 10.43 10.67 22.92
C ASP A 36 9.84 10.44 21.52
N GLU A 37 10.52 10.90 20.47
CA GLU A 37 10.14 10.63 19.09
C GLU A 37 10.21 9.14 18.74
N VAL A 38 11.24 8.42 19.20
CA VAL A 38 11.32 6.96 19.02
C VAL A 38 10.14 6.26 19.71
N ARG A 39 9.78 6.63 20.95
CA ARG A 39 8.59 6.05 21.62
C ARG A 39 7.30 6.33 20.85
N MET A 40 7.15 7.54 20.32
CA MET A 40 5.99 7.91 19.50
C MET A 40 5.91 7.06 18.23
N LEU A 41 7.03 6.94 17.51
CA LEU A 41 7.11 6.16 16.27
C LEU A 41 6.85 4.67 16.53
N THR A 42 7.35 4.11 17.63
CA THR A 42 7.01 2.73 18.03
C THR A 42 5.52 2.59 18.31
N GLY A 43 4.90 3.55 18.99
CA GLY A 43 3.45 3.54 19.22
C GLY A 43 2.65 3.56 17.91
N MET A 44 3.04 4.42 16.95
CA MET A 44 2.44 4.44 15.62
C MET A 44 2.63 3.13 14.86
N LEU A 45 3.81 2.49 14.99
CA LEU A 45 4.09 1.21 14.36
C LEU A 45 3.19 0.10 14.92
N GLU A 46 2.99 0.07 16.23
CA GLU A 46 2.08 -0.88 16.89
C GLU A 46 0.63 -0.69 16.41
N GLU A 47 0.17 0.56 16.29
CA GLU A 47 -1.16 0.89 15.76
C GLU A 47 -1.34 0.41 14.31
N GLN A 48 -0.39 0.74 13.44
CA GLN A 48 -0.41 0.32 12.03
C GLN A 48 -0.36 -1.20 11.89
N THR A 49 0.42 -1.88 12.73
CA THR A 49 0.51 -3.35 12.72
C THR A 49 -0.84 -3.98 13.06
N MET A 50 -1.52 -3.46 14.08
CA MET A 50 -2.87 -3.92 14.45
C MET A 50 -3.90 -3.65 13.34
N GLU A 51 -3.81 -2.49 12.68
CA GLU A 51 -4.71 -2.15 11.57
C GLU A 51 -4.52 -3.11 10.39
N LEU A 52 -3.27 -3.42 10.03
CA LEU A 52 -2.95 -4.39 8.99
C LEU A 52 -3.48 -5.79 9.32
N GLU A 53 -3.33 -6.24 10.56
CA GLU A 53 -3.87 -7.52 11.00
C GLU A 53 -5.40 -7.57 10.88
N ASN A 54 -6.10 -6.50 11.29
CA ASN A 54 -7.55 -6.39 11.15
C ASN A 54 -8.00 -6.43 9.69
N LEU A 55 -7.32 -5.70 8.81
CA LEU A 55 -7.64 -5.66 7.38
C LEU A 55 -7.42 -7.02 6.72
N SER A 56 -6.32 -7.69 7.03
CA SER A 56 -6.00 -9.04 6.56
C SER A 56 -7.05 -10.07 7.02
N ASN A 57 -7.46 -10.01 8.29
CA ASN A 57 -8.52 -10.88 8.81
C ASN A 57 -9.85 -10.65 8.09
N ARG A 58 -10.25 -9.39 7.91
CA ARG A 58 -11.47 -9.04 7.18
C ARG A 58 -11.42 -9.47 5.72
N GLN A 59 -10.26 -9.38 5.08
CA GLN A 59 -10.06 -9.89 3.73
C GLN A 59 -10.27 -11.41 3.72
N ARG A 60 -9.64 -12.15 4.63
CA ARG A 60 -9.74 -13.61 4.72
C ARG A 60 -11.19 -14.06 4.91
N ASP A 61 -11.95 -13.41 5.78
CA ASP A 61 -13.36 -13.70 6.02
C ASP A 61 -14.20 -13.50 4.75
N GLN A 62 -13.96 -12.41 4.01
CA GLN A 62 -14.63 -12.15 2.74
C GLN A 62 -14.32 -13.24 1.69
N TYR A 63 -13.07 -13.72 1.63
CA TYR A 63 -12.72 -14.81 0.72
C TYR A 63 -13.43 -16.11 1.07
N LEU A 64 -13.57 -16.42 2.37
CA LEU A 64 -14.28 -17.61 2.82
C LEU A 64 -15.78 -17.54 2.52
N ASP A 65 -16.42 -16.37 2.70
CA ASP A 65 -17.83 -16.18 2.31
C ASP A 65 -18.03 -16.34 0.80
N LEU A 66 -17.15 -15.74 -0.01
CA LEU A 66 -17.21 -15.88 -1.48
C LEU A 66 -17.07 -17.34 -1.91
N ASP A 67 -16.16 -18.10 -1.29
CA ASP A 67 -15.98 -19.54 -1.59
C ASP A 67 -17.20 -20.38 -1.20
N GLN A 68 -17.80 -20.10 -0.04
CA GLN A 68 -19.05 -20.75 0.38
C GLN A 68 -20.20 -20.46 -0.59
N ARG A 69 -20.34 -19.20 -1.02
CA ARG A 69 -21.37 -18.78 -1.98
C ARG A 69 -21.15 -19.38 -3.36
N ILE A 70 -19.91 -19.40 -3.86
CA ILE A 70 -19.57 -20.06 -5.14
C ILE A 70 -19.84 -21.55 -5.05
N THR A 71 -19.48 -22.19 -3.94
CA THR A 71 -19.74 -23.62 -3.72
C THR A 71 -21.24 -23.90 -3.68
N ALA A 72 -22.04 -23.06 -3.01
CA ALA A 72 -23.49 -23.16 -2.97
C ALA A 72 -24.15 -22.93 -4.35
N LEU A 73 -23.60 -22.02 -5.16
CA LEU A 73 -24.04 -21.78 -6.55
C LEU A 73 -23.62 -22.91 -7.50
N ARG A 74 -22.46 -23.54 -7.26
CA ARG A 74 -21.93 -24.63 -8.07
C ARG A 74 -22.60 -25.96 -7.77
N ASN A 75 -22.94 -26.20 -6.51
CA ASN A 75 -23.76 -27.32 -6.07
C ASN A 75 -25.06 -26.76 -5.49
N PRO A 76 -26.01 -26.29 -6.33
CA PRO A 76 -27.36 -26.09 -5.85
C PRO A 76 -27.87 -27.49 -5.49
N ALA A 77 -27.82 -27.83 -4.21
CA ALA A 77 -28.45 -29.05 -3.73
C ALA A 77 -29.90 -29.03 -4.24
N PRO A 78 -30.44 -30.15 -4.76
CA PRO A 78 -31.87 -30.22 -5.01
C PRO A 78 -32.58 -29.86 -3.70
N PRO A 79 -33.73 -29.16 -3.73
CA PRO A 79 -34.44 -28.81 -2.52
C PRO A 79 -34.79 -30.11 -1.79
N LEU A 80 -34.05 -30.40 -0.71
CA LEU A 80 -34.40 -31.46 0.20
C LEU A 80 -35.64 -30.97 0.94
N THR A 81 -36.77 -31.59 0.61
CA THR A 81 -37.97 -31.59 1.42
C THR A 81 -37.63 -32.16 2.80
N THR A 82 -37.32 -31.28 3.75
CA THR A 82 -37.43 -31.61 5.18
C THR A 82 -38.76 -31.09 5.69
N THR A 83 -39.74 -32.00 5.67
CA THR A 83 -40.87 -31.94 6.60
C THR A 83 -40.35 -32.19 8.01
N GLY A 84 -40.68 -31.31 8.96
CA GLY A 84 -40.46 -31.57 10.39
C GLY A 84 -40.31 -30.29 11.22
N ALA A 85 -41.42 -29.81 11.75
CA ALA A 85 -41.61 -28.53 12.45
C ALA A 85 -40.96 -28.44 13.85
N ALA A 86 -40.58 -27.22 14.25
CA ALA A 86 -41.01 -26.60 15.52
C ALA A 86 -40.79 -25.08 15.51
N MET A 87 -41.79 -24.36 16.05
CA MET A 87 -42.11 -22.94 15.92
C MET A 87 -41.45 -22.06 17.00
N THR A 88 -41.32 -20.74 16.73
CA THR A 88 -41.95 -19.64 17.50
C THR A 88 -41.40 -18.28 17.00
N SER A 89 -42.16 -17.53 16.19
CA SER A 89 -43.10 -16.44 16.53
C SER A 89 -42.48 -15.05 16.42
N GLY A 90 -43.03 -14.21 15.54
CA GLY A 90 -42.80 -12.76 15.58
C GLY A 90 -43.19 -11.98 14.33
N ALA A 91 -44.44 -11.52 14.30
CA ALA A 91 -44.96 -10.37 13.55
C ALA A 91 -45.28 -10.53 12.05
N SER A 92 -46.55 -10.91 11.81
CA SER A 92 -47.53 -10.17 11.03
C SER A 92 -47.04 -9.19 9.95
N ASN A 93 -47.35 -9.49 8.69
CA ASN A 93 -48.06 -8.52 7.87
C ASN A 93 -48.94 -9.17 6.80
N THR A 94 -50.09 -8.53 6.68
CA THR A 94 -51.31 -8.80 5.95
C THR A 94 -51.12 -9.15 4.47
N TYR A 95 -51.92 -10.12 4.05
CA TYR A 95 -52.27 -10.54 2.70
C TYR A 95 -52.63 -9.36 1.79
N GLU A 96 -51.97 -9.26 0.63
CA GLU A 96 -52.69 -8.88 -0.59
C GLU A 96 -52.31 -9.84 -1.72
N GLN A 97 -53.36 -10.44 -2.27
CA GLN A 97 -53.37 -11.63 -3.08
C GLN A 97 -53.37 -11.19 -4.55
N ALA A 98 -52.23 -11.30 -5.22
CA ALA A 98 -52.13 -11.11 -6.67
C ALA A 98 -51.96 -12.48 -7.35
N VAL A 99 -53.02 -12.88 -8.04
CA VAL A 99 -53.12 -14.06 -8.90
C VAL A 99 -51.99 -14.04 -9.94
N PRO A 100 -51.31 -15.16 -10.25
CA PRO A 100 -50.32 -15.19 -11.32
C PRO A 100 -51.03 -15.05 -12.67
N GLN A 101 -50.99 -13.85 -13.26
CA GLN A 101 -51.32 -13.65 -14.66
C GLN A 101 -50.13 -14.14 -15.49
N VAL A 102 -50.34 -15.24 -16.21
CA VAL A 102 -49.45 -15.67 -17.30
C VAL A 102 -49.45 -14.55 -18.34
N ARG A 103 -48.37 -13.78 -18.39
CA ARG A 103 -48.10 -12.87 -19.51
C ARG A 103 -47.25 -13.65 -20.51
N GLU A 104 -47.90 -14.07 -21.58
CA GLU A 104 -47.27 -14.56 -22.80
C GLU A 104 -46.56 -13.38 -23.47
N GLU A 105 -45.29 -13.16 -23.12
CA GLU A 105 -44.38 -12.30 -23.88
C GLU A 105 -43.46 -13.19 -24.71
N ALA A 106 -43.85 -13.35 -25.97
CA ALA A 106 -42.96 -13.81 -27.03
C ALA A 106 -41.69 -12.94 -27.05
N PRO A 107 -40.51 -13.49 -27.36
CA PRO A 107 -39.30 -12.68 -27.48
C PRO A 107 -39.43 -11.80 -28.72
N GLU A 108 -39.68 -10.51 -28.53
CA GLU A 108 -39.57 -9.50 -29.59
C GLU A 108 -38.09 -9.43 -30.01
N VAL A 109 -37.78 -10.06 -31.14
CA VAL A 109 -36.47 -9.98 -31.80
C VAL A 109 -36.26 -8.54 -32.26
N ARG A 110 -35.52 -7.77 -31.47
CA ARG A 110 -35.02 -6.46 -31.91
C ARG A 110 -33.97 -6.72 -33.00
N PRO A 111 -34.06 -6.10 -34.19
CA PRO A 111 -33.01 -6.22 -35.19
C PRO A 111 -31.69 -5.72 -34.60
N ALA A 112 -30.60 -6.46 -34.86
CA ALA A 112 -29.27 -6.09 -34.43
C ALA A 112 -28.93 -4.70 -35.00
N LEU A 113 -28.45 -3.79 -34.14
CA LEU A 113 -27.81 -2.58 -34.63
C LEU A 113 -26.52 -3.00 -35.34
N ASP A 114 -26.47 -2.83 -36.66
CA ASP A 114 -25.24 -2.78 -37.44
C ASP A 114 -24.42 -1.58 -36.96
N THR A 115 -23.61 -1.80 -35.94
CA THR A 115 -22.49 -0.92 -35.65
C THR A 115 -21.34 -1.38 -36.53
N PRO A 116 -20.86 -0.57 -37.49
CA PRO A 116 -19.64 -0.92 -38.20
C PRO A 116 -18.51 -0.92 -37.19
N SER A 117 -18.02 -2.12 -36.83
CA SER A 117 -16.73 -2.28 -36.18
C SER A 117 -15.66 -1.78 -37.14
N SER A 118 -15.31 -0.51 -37.02
CA SER A 118 -14.12 0.03 -37.65
C SER A 118 -12.92 -0.48 -36.87
N VAL A 119 -12.25 -1.51 -37.40
CA VAL A 119 -10.87 -1.83 -37.02
C VAL A 119 -10.01 -0.67 -37.52
N THR A 120 -9.78 0.30 -36.64
CA THR A 120 -8.70 1.28 -36.82
C THR A 120 -7.42 0.47 -36.98
N GLY A 121 -6.86 0.52 -38.20
CA GLY A 121 -5.60 -0.13 -38.51
C GLY A 121 -4.52 0.26 -37.51
N ILE A 122 -3.68 -0.70 -37.15
CA ILE A 122 -2.49 -0.50 -36.33
C ILE A 122 -1.69 0.63 -36.97
N ALA A 123 -1.75 1.80 -36.35
CA ALA A 123 -0.88 2.91 -36.70
C ALA A 123 0.57 2.42 -36.60
N THR A 124 1.41 2.90 -37.51
CA THR A 124 2.87 2.78 -37.43
C THR A 124 3.33 2.93 -35.98
N PRO A 125 4.23 2.06 -35.48
CA PRO A 125 4.65 2.10 -34.09
C PRO A 125 5.16 3.51 -33.79
N ASP A 126 4.47 4.18 -32.88
CA ASP A 126 4.77 5.53 -32.45
C ASP A 126 6.18 5.54 -31.85
N THR A 127 7.15 5.93 -32.68
CA THR A 127 8.58 5.93 -32.32
C THR A 127 8.81 6.96 -31.21
N GLN A 128 8.02 8.03 -31.20
CA GLN A 128 8.11 9.15 -30.27
C GLN A 128 7.64 8.79 -28.85
N ALA A 129 6.57 7.99 -28.71
CA ALA A 129 6.09 7.46 -27.44
C ALA A 129 7.08 6.45 -26.83
N ARG A 130 7.77 5.68 -27.68
CA ARG A 130 8.82 4.74 -27.24
C ARG A 130 10.08 5.46 -26.81
N ASP A 131 10.48 6.53 -27.50
CA ASP A 131 11.61 7.38 -27.11
C ASP A 131 11.34 8.11 -25.78
N MET A 132 10.11 8.62 -25.57
CA MET A 132 9.71 9.18 -24.26
C MET A 132 9.73 8.14 -23.14
N ALA A 133 9.26 6.92 -23.42
CA ALA A 133 9.25 5.82 -22.45
C ALA A 133 10.64 5.26 -22.13
N LEU A 134 11.67 5.59 -22.92
CA LEU A 134 13.07 5.21 -22.69
C LEU A 134 13.94 6.42 -22.31
N SER A 135 13.33 7.56 -22.02
CA SER A 135 14.05 8.76 -21.59
C SER A 135 14.66 8.57 -20.19
N PRO A 136 15.76 9.27 -19.88
CA PRO A 136 16.37 9.24 -18.53
C PRO A 136 15.38 9.64 -17.42
N GLU A 137 14.52 10.62 -17.66
CA GLU A 137 13.44 10.98 -16.74
C GLU A 137 12.45 9.84 -16.48
N ALA A 138 12.05 9.11 -17.52
CA ALA A 138 11.11 7.99 -17.39
C ALA A 138 11.74 6.81 -16.64
N GLU A 139 13.02 6.55 -16.89
CA GLU A 139 13.82 5.57 -16.15
C GLU A 139 13.87 5.94 -14.66
N LYS A 140 14.31 7.15 -14.32
CA LYS A 140 14.39 7.61 -12.94
C LYS A 140 13.03 7.54 -12.24
N ALA A 141 11.96 7.97 -12.89
CA ALA A 141 10.62 7.92 -12.31
C ALA A 141 10.15 6.48 -12.02
N ALA A 142 10.44 5.54 -12.92
CA ALA A 142 10.11 4.13 -12.73
C ALA A 142 10.92 3.50 -11.57
N TYR A 143 12.19 3.86 -11.44
CA TYR A 143 13.03 3.44 -10.31
C TYR A 143 12.53 4.02 -8.98
N ASP A 144 12.25 5.33 -8.93
CA ASP A 144 11.78 6.01 -7.72
C ASP A 144 10.45 5.44 -7.22
N MET A 145 9.55 5.08 -8.14
CA MET A 145 8.28 4.42 -7.82
C MET A 145 8.50 3.05 -7.15
N ALA A 146 9.39 2.22 -7.73
CA ALA A 146 9.76 0.92 -7.15
C ALA A 146 10.38 1.08 -5.76
N PHE A 147 11.28 2.05 -5.61
CA PHE A 147 11.96 2.34 -4.36
C PHE A 147 11.02 2.91 -3.29
N GLN A 148 10.02 3.70 -3.68
CA GLN A 148 8.99 4.19 -2.77
C GLN A 148 8.15 3.02 -2.23
N SER A 149 7.77 2.06 -3.06
CA SER A 149 7.08 0.85 -2.60
C SER A 149 7.92 0.05 -1.59
N LEU A 150 9.24 -0.03 -1.81
CA LEU A 150 10.17 -0.66 -0.87
C LEU A 150 10.20 0.08 0.48
N LYS A 151 10.30 1.41 0.47
CA LYS A 151 10.26 2.25 1.68
C LYS A 151 8.96 2.11 2.46
N GLU A 152 7.87 1.82 1.77
CA GLU A 152 6.55 1.56 2.36
C GLU A 152 6.37 0.11 2.83
N MET A 153 7.43 -0.71 2.82
CA MET A 153 7.42 -2.14 3.18
C MET A 153 6.49 -2.99 2.29
N LYS A 154 6.10 -2.49 1.11
CA LYS A 154 5.29 -3.24 0.14
C LYS A 154 6.20 -4.11 -0.72
N TYR A 155 6.79 -5.12 -0.11
CA TYR A 155 7.84 -5.94 -0.72
C TYR A 155 7.40 -6.62 -2.02
N ALA A 156 6.17 -7.15 -2.08
CA ALA A 156 5.63 -7.77 -3.29
C ALA A 156 5.46 -6.76 -4.44
N ASP A 157 4.98 -5.55 -4.15
CA ASP A 157 4.84 -4.48 -5.14
C ASP A 157 6.21 -3.98 -5.60
N ALA A 158 7.13 -3.77 -4.66
CA ALA A 158 8.51 -3.38 -4.94
C ALA A 158 9.20 -4.40 -5.86
N ALA A 159 9.10 -5.70 -5.55
CA ALA A 159 9.68 -6.77 -6.36
C ALA A 159 9.12 -6.75 -7.79
N SER A 160 7.79 -6.63 -7.95
CA SER A 160 7.14 -6.54 -9.27
C SER A 160 7.59 -5.30 -10.06
N GLN A 161 7.72 -4.16 -9.37
CA GLN A 161 8.12 -2.88 -9.97
C GLN A 161 9.60 -2.88 -10.36
N PHE A 162 10.51 -3.38 -9.52
CA PHE A 162 11.92 -3.53 -9.86
C PHE A 162 12.13 -4.53 -11.00
N GLN A 163 11.41 -5.65 -11.02
CA GLN A 163 11.48 -6.60 -12.13
C GLN A 163 10.98 -5.98 -13.44
N SER A 164 9.91 -5.18 -13.38
CA SER A 164 9.40 -4.43 -14.52
C SER A 164 10.40 -3.38 -15.01
N PHE A 165 11.04 -2.66 -14.08
CA PHE A 165 12.09 -1.69 -14.35
C PHE A 165 13.27 -2.33 -15.10
N LEU A 166 13.81 -3.43 -14.60
CA LEU A 166 14.94 -4.13 -15.21
C LEU A 166 14.63 -4.66 -16.62
N ARG A 167 13.36 -5.00 -16.90
CA ARG A 167 12.92 -5.41 -18.24
C ARG A 167 12.79 -4.22 -19.18
N ALA A 168 12.32 -3.07 -18.68
CA ALA A 168 12.11 -1.87 -19.48
C ALA A 168 13.41 -1.11 -19.75
N TYR A 169 14.32 -1.07 -18.77
CA TYR A 169 15.57 -0.31 -18.81
C TYR A 169 16.78 -1.21 -18.48
N PRO A 170 17.10 -2.20 -19.34
CA PRO A 170 18.17 -3.17 -19.06
C PRO A 170 19.58 -2.56 -19.02
N ASN A 171 19.77 -1.37 -19.60
CA ASN A 171 21.05 -0.65 -19.63
C ASN A 171 21.03 0.62 -18.75
N SER A 172 20.06 0.70 -17.83
CA SER A 172 19.92 1.80 -16.88
C SER A 172 21.13 1.94 -15.96
N GLU A 173 21.47 3.17 -15.56
CA GLU A 173 22.46 3.42 -14.48
C GLU A 173 21.98 2.91 -13.11
N TYR A 174 20.66 2.76 -12.94
CA TYR A 174 20.03 2.20 -11.74
C TYR A 174 19.84 0.68 -11.82
N ALA A 175 20.20 0.00 -12.92
CA ALA A 175 19.94 -1.43 -13.09
C ALA A 175 20.57 -2.28 -11.97
N ASP A 176 21.83 -2.02 -11.63
CA ASP A 176 22.54 -2.76 -10.58
C ASP A 176 21.88 -2.54 -9.20
N ASN A 177 21.50 -1.30 -8.90
CA ASN A 177 20.79 -0.97 -7.66
C ASN A 177 19.40 -1.62 -7.63
N ALA A 178 18.68 -1.61 -8.75
CA ALA A 178 17.37 -2.26 -8.85
C ALA A 178 17.46 -3.78 -8.66
N GLN A 179 18.54 -4.44 -9.13
CA GLN A 179 18.78 -5.86 -8.84
C GLN A 179 19.05 -6.10 -7.35
N TYR A 180 19.85 -5.25 -6.71
CA TYR A 180 20.11 -5.34 -5.28
C TYR A 180 18.80 -5.23 -4.47
N TRP A 181 17.99 -4.20 -4.72
CA TRP A 181 16.72 -4.00 -4.03
C TRP A 181 15.68 -5.06 -4.36
N LEU A 182 15.69 -5.60 -5.58
CA LEU A 182 14.85 -6.75 -5.95
C LEU A 182 15.18 -7.95 -5.06
N GLY A 183 16.46 -8.25 -4.85
CA GLY A 183 16.90 -9.31 -3.94
C GLY A 183 16.44 -9.05 -2.51
N GLU A 184 16.64 -7.84 -2.01
CA GLU A 184 16.21 -7.42 -0.67
C GLU A 184 14.68 -7.54 -0.49
N SER A 185 13.90 -7.20 -1.51
CA SER A 185 12.44 -7.31 -1.46
C SER A 185 11.89 -8.74 -1.42
N TYR A 186 12.74 -9.78 -1.50
CA TYR A 186 12.35 -11.17 -1.29
C TYR A 186 12.68 -11.71 0.12
N TYR A 187 13.35 -10.92 0.97
CA TYR A 187 13.78 -11.33 2.31
C TYR A 187 12.94 -10.64 3.39
#